data_AF-A0A661EZJ4-F1
#
_entry.id   AF-A0A661EZJ4-F1
#
_cell.length_a   1.000
_cell.length_b   1.000
_cell.length_c   1.000
_cell.angle_alpha   90.00
_cell.angle_beta   90.00
_cell.angle_gamma   90.00
#
_symmetry.space_group_name_H-M   'P 1'
#
loop_
_entity.id
_entity.type
_entity.pdbx_description
1 polymer ?
#
loop_
_entity_poly.entity_id
_entity_poly.type
_entity_poly.pdbx_seq_one_letter_code
_entity_poly.pdbx_strand_id
1 'polypeptide(L)'
;MRRYPVLEGNTANVVMHFNQSITLYLIPQQMKKFKVKLGLARLTAIAVLALARDMVSKMTGNAFFLTPDPPLLDVTASADALEVAINNATKGGELEHEIKRVALIDTVDVLSRLGIYIQGTSNGNREQIISSGAGVAKEKDPIGPLDAPESLEATVSNFSGTIDLDWNGVHGSRMYNVYINENDPNDEAAWSLVHATTKSTCAITDLTPGKFYWFRITAVGTAGSSPASDPAKSYAA
;
A
#
# COMPACT_ATOMS: atom_id res chain seq x y z
N MET A 1 -76.27 -34.09 -30.09
CA MET A 1 -76.40 -34.89 -28.84
C MET A 1 -75.30 -35.96 -28.87
N ARG A 2 -74.55 -36.13 -27.76
CA ARG A 2 -73.66 -37.27 -27.40
C ARG A 2 -72.25 -37.44 -28.06
N ARG A 3 -71.23 -37.02 -27.28
CA ARG A 3 -70.01 -37.72 -26.76
C ARG A 3 -69.26 -38.83 -27.55
N TYR A 4 -67.96 -38.56 -27.79
CA TYR A 4 -66.69 -39.39 -27.75
C TYR A 4 -66.50 -40.59 -28.73
N PRO A 5 -65.26 -41.10 -29.02
CA PRO A 5 -63.96 -40.95 -28.33
C PRO A 5 -62.67 -40.79 -29.21
N VAL A 6 -61.54 -40.71 -28.46
CA VAL A 6 -60.09 -40.57 -28.77
C VAL A 6 -59.44 -41.89 -29.22
N LEU A 7 -58.43 -41.85 -30.12
CA LEU A 7 -57.20 -42.70 -30.19
C LEU A 7 -56.16 -41.97 -31.09
N GLU A 8 -55.09 -41.35 -30.58
CA GLU A 8 -53.72 -41.85 -30.27
C GLU A 8 -52.80 -42.20 -31.47
N GLY A 9 -51.58 -41.63 -31.45
CA GLY A 9 -50.42 -41.91 -32.32
C GLY A 9 -49.74 -40.62 -32.86
N ASN A 10 -48.88 -39.90 -32.11
CA ASN A 10 -47.44 -40.15 -31.87
C ASN A 10 -46.65 -40.40 -33.19
N THR A 11 -45.59 -39.71 -33.63
CA THR A 11 -44.53 -38.85 -33.08
C THR A 11 -43.87 -38.14 -34.27
N ALA A 12 -43.58 -36.83 -34.19
CA ALA A 12 -42.53 -36.21 -35.02
C ALA A 12 -41.99 -34.93 -34.36
N ASN A 13 -40.90 -35.12 -33.60
CA ASN A 13 -39.81 -34.19 -33.29
C ASN A 13 -39.94 -32.75 -33.82
N VAL A 14 -40.37 -31.83 -32.94
CA VAL A 14 -39.95 -30.43 -33.02
C VAL A 14 -38.90 -30.24 -31.93
N VAL A 15 -37.63 -30.23 -32.35
CA VAL A 15 -36.49 -29.91 -31.50
C VAL A 15 -36.64 -28.45 -31.07
N MET A 16 -37.21 -28.24 -29.89
CA MET A 16 -37.17 -26.97 -29.17
C MET A 16 -35.71 -26.74 -28.77
N HIS A 17 -35.01 -25.88 -29.50
CA HIS A 17 -33.71 -25.38 -29.09
C HIS A 17 -33.88 -24.58 -27.78
N PHE A 18 -33.65 -25.26 -26.66
CA PHE A 18 -33.46 -24.67 -25.35
C PHE A 18 -32.22 -23.77 -25.41
N ASN A 19 -32.44 -22.46 -25.54
CA ASN A 19 -31.40 -21.47 -25.34
C ASN A 19 -31.15 -21.37 -23.83
N GLN A 20 -30.28 -22.25 -23.31
CA GLN A 20 -29.87 -22.24 -21.92
C GLN A 20 -29.03 -20.99 -21.67
N SER A 21 -29.61 -20.05 -20.93
CA SER A 21 -28.93 -18.90 -20.33
C SER A 21 -27.71 -19.39 -19.55
N ILE A 22 -26.51 -19.17 -20.09
CA ILE A 22 -25.26 -19.38 -19.36
C ILE A 22 -25.14 -18.22 -18.38
N THR A 23 -25.72 -18.38 -17.20
CA THR A 23 -25.39 -17.53 -16.06
C THR A 23 -23.98 -17.94 -15.61
N LEU A 24 -22.97 -17.42 -16.30
CA LEU A 24 -21.59 -17.55 -15.88
C LEU A 24 -21.48 -16.81 -14.54
N TYR A 25 -21.43 -17.56 -13.45
CA TYR A 25 -21.03 -17.06 -12.14
C TYR A 25 -19.59 -16.55 -12.28
N LEU A 26 -19.45 -15.28 -12.68
CA LEU A 26 -18.22 -14.55 -12.51
C LEU A 26 -18.03 -14.45 -10.99
N ILE A 27 -17.14 -15.27 -10.43
CA ILE A 27 -16.59 -15.00 -9.10
C ILE A 27 -16.14 -13.53 -9.17
N PRO A 28 -16.68 -12.62 -8.35
CA PRO A 28 -16.25 -11.24 -8.40
C PRO A 28 -14.75 -11.25 -8.12
N GLN A 29 -13.96 -10.92 -9.15
CA GLN A 29 -12.58 -10.52 -8.95
C GLN A 29 -12.59 -9.58 -7.77
N GLN A 30 -11.85 -9.89 -6.72
CA GLN A 30 -11.87 -9.09 -5.49
C GLN A 30 -11.47 -7.67 -5.89
N MET A 31 -12.46 -6.79 -6.03
CA MET A 31 -12.26 -5.46 -6.61
C MET A 31 -11.28 -4.73 -5.70
N LYS A 32 -10.11 -4.41 -6.25
CA LYS A 32 -9.04 -3.79 -5.50
C LYS A 32 -9.54 -2.49 -4.87
N LYS A 33 -9.38 -2.37 -3.55
CA LYS A 33 -9.84 -1.19 -2.81
C LYS A 33 -8.77 -0.11 -2.79
N PHE A 34 -9.07 1.00 -3.44
CA PHE A 34 -8.22 2.18 -3.47
C PHE A 34 -8.52 3.13 -2.31
N LYS A 35 -7.49 3.88 -1.90
CA LYS A 35 -7.65 4.96 -0.91
C LYS A 35 -7.73 6.32 -1.60
N VAL A 36 -8.62 7.18 -1.12
CA VAL A 36 -8.73 8.59 -1.53
C VAL A 36 -7.46 9.34 -1.08
N LYS A 37 -6.94 10.23 -1.95
CA LYS A 37 -5.78 11.07 -1.68
C LYS A 37 -5.98 12.48 -2.23
N LEU A 38 -6.06 13.46 -1.33
CA LEU A 38 -6.21 14.88 -1.68
C LEU A 38 -4.88 15.68 -1.67
N GLY A 39 -3.84 15.17 -1.01
CA GLY A 39 -2.51 15.80 -1.02
C GLY A 39 -2.41 17.16 -0.30
N LEU A 40 -3.42 17.53 0.50
CA LEU A 40 -3.61 18.87 1.08
C LEU A 40 -2.38 19.43 1.80
N ALA A 41 -1.65 18.61 2.56
CA ALA A 41 -0.50 19.04 3.36
C ALA A 41 0.67 19.67 2.57
N ARG A 42 0.71 19.51 1.25
CA ARG A 42 1.77 20.04 0.38
C ARG A 42 1.28 21.12 -0.58
N LEU A 43 0.00 21.47 -0.53
CA LEU A 43 -0.60 22.44 -1.45
C LEU A 43 -0.47 23.87 -0.91
N THR A 44 -0.26 24.82 -1.82
CA THR A 44 -0.38 26.25 -1.51
C THR A 44 -1.86 26.63 -1.37
N ALA A 45 -2.15 27.78 -0.77
CA ALA A 45 -3.53 28.27 -0.64
C ALA A 45 -4.28 28.34 -1.99
N ILE A 46 -3.60 28.79 -3.04
CA ILE A 46 -4.14 28.86 -4.40
C ILE A 46 -4.44 27.45 -4.94
N ALA A 47 -3.56 26.47 -4.68
CA ALA A 47 -3.77 25.10 -5.14
C ALA A 47 -4.89 24.40 -4.36
N VAL A 48 -5.06 24.70 -3.06
CA VAL A 48 -6.21 24.23 -2.27
C VAL A 48 -7.52 24.82 -2.80
N LEU A 49 -7.55 26.11 -3.12
CA LEU A 49 -8.70 26.77 -3.75
C LEU A 49 -9.05 26.10 -5.08
N ALA A 50 -8.07 25.89 -5.95
CA ALA A 50 -8.28 25.23 -7.24
C ALA A 50 -8.85 23.81 -7.08
N LEU A 51 -8.32 23.04 -6.14
CA LEU A 51 -8.83 21.70 -5.83
C LEU A 51 -10.28 21.75 -5.32
N ALA A 52 -10.61 22.68 -4.42
CA ALA A 52 -11.96 22.82 -3.89
C ALA A 52 -12.97 23.11 -5.01
N ARG A 53 -12.63 24.03 -5.93
CA ARG A 53 -13.48 24.38 -7.08
C ARG A 53 -13.65 23.22 -8.06
N ASP A 54 -12.59 22.47 -8.34
CA ASP A 54 -12.67 21.29 -9.20
C ASP A 54 -13.57 20.21 -8.59
N MET A 55 -13.39 19.90 -7.30
CA MET A 55 -14.24 18.93 -6.61
C MET A 55 -15.72 19.33 -6.60
N VAL A 56 -16.04 20.60 -6.33
CA VAL A 56 -17.42 21.10 -6.43
C VAL A 56 -17.97 20.91 -7.84
N SER A 57 -17.20 21.26 -8.88
CA SER A 57 -17.61 21.07 -10.27
C SER A 57 -17.86 19.60 -10.62
N LYS A 58 -16.99 18.69 -10.17
CA LYS A 58 -17.07 17.25 -10.45
C LYS A 58 -18.15 16.52 -9.67
N MET A 59 -18.44 16.97 -8.45
CA MET A 59 -19.46 16.36 -7.60
C MET A 59 -20.86 16.91 -7.85
N THR A 60 -20.99 18.09 -8.45
CA THR A 60 -22.31 18.64 -8.81
C THR A 60 -22.98 17.77 -9.86
N GLY A 61 -24.13 17.17 -9.51
CA GLY A 61 -24.86 16.25 -10.38
C GLY A 61 -24.21 14.88 -10.56
N ASN A 62 -23.24 14.52 -9.71
CA ASN A 62 -22.57 13.22 -9.78
C ASN A 62 -23.49 12.09 -9.27
N ALA A 63 -23.68 11.05 -10.09
CA ALA A 63 -24.57 9.93 -9.78
C ALA A 63 -24.13 9.06 -8.60
N PHE A 64 -22.84 9.08 -8.25
CA PHE A 64 -22.29 8.31 -7.13
C PHE A 64 -22.33 9.07 -5.80
N PHE A 65 -22.30 10.40 -5.84
CA PHE A 65 -22.22 11.27 -4.67
C PHE A 65 -23.46 12.15 -4.56
N LEU A 66 -24.61 11.50 -4.37
CA LEU A 66 -25.93 12.16 -4.39
C LEU A 66 -26.15 13.11 -3.21
N THR A 67 -25.55 12.80 -2.05
CA THR A 67 -25.71 13.58 -0.82
C THR A 67 -24.34 13.79 -0.16
N PRO A 68 -23.50 14.68 -0.71
CA PRO A 68 -22.18 14.96 -0.14
C PRO A 68 -22.27 15.44 1.31
N ASP A 69 -21.41 14.89 2.17
CA ASP A 69 -21.19 15.35 3.55
C ASP A 69 -19.69 15.66 3.73
N PRO A 70 -19.29 16.92 3.95
CA PRO A 70 -20.13 18.11 4.03
C PRO A 70 -20.82 18.45 2.70
N PRO A 71 -21.97 19.15 2.73
CA PRO A 71 -22.64 19.65 1.53
C PRO A 71 -21.71 20.48 0.63
N LEU A 72 -21.89 20.40 -0.69
CA LEU A 72 -21.08 21.19 -1.65
C LEU A 72 -21.24 22.70 -1.46
N LEU A 73 -22.34 23.14 -0.85
CA LEU A 73 -22.53 24.54 -0.47
C LEU A 73 -21.49 25.01 0.56
N ASP A 74 -21.17 24.18 1.55
CA ASP A 74 -20.18 24.49 2.59
C ASP A 74 -18.75 24.50 2.00
N VAL A 75 -18.48 23.58 1.06
CA VAL A 75 -17.23 23.57 0.28
C VAL A 75 -17.11 24.84 -0.57
N THR A 76 -18.21 25.27 -1.19
CA THR A 76 -18.24 26.50 -1.99
C THR A 76 -18.02 27.73 -1.12
N ALA A 77 -18.69 27.82 0.04
CA ALA A 77 -18.55 28.94 0.97
C ALA A 77 -17.12 29.07 1.53
N SER A 78 -16.49 27.95 1.90
CA SER A 78 -15.08 27.96 2.35
C SER A 78 -14.12 28.34 1.23
N ALA A 79 -14.35 27.86 -0.01
CA ALA A 79 -13.56 28.26 -1.18
C ALA A 79 -13.70 29.77 -1.48
N ASP A 80 -14.91 30.33 -1.43
CA ASP A 80 -15.16 31.77 -1.62
C ASP A 80 -14.40 32.59 -0.56
N ALA A 81 -14.47 32.19 0.71
CA ALA A 81 -13.77 32.87 1.80
C ALA A 81 -12.24 32.82 1.63
N LEU A 82 -11.70 31.67 1.21
CA LEU A 82 -10.27 31.52 0.93
C LEU A 82 -9.81 32.40 -0.24
N GLU A 83 -10.61 32.49 -1.30
CA GLU A 83 -10.32 33.36 -2.46
C GLU A 83 -10.23 34.84 -2.06
N VAL A 84 -11.20 35.32 -1.28
CA VAL A 84 -11.19 36.68 -0.73
C VAL A 84 -9.94 36.91 0.12
N ALA A 85 -9.62 35.98 1.01
CA ALA A 85 -8.48 36.11 1.90
C ALA A 85 -7.13 36.08 1.16
N ILE A 86 -7.00 35.28 0.10
CA ILE A 86 -5.81 35.27 -0.79
C ILE A 86 -5.63 36.64 -1.45
N ASN A 87 -6.72 37.20 -2.00
CA ASN A 87 -6.68 38.49 -2.68
C ASN A 87 -6.29 39.63 -1.72
N ASN A 88 -6.89 39.67 -0.53
CA ASN A 88 -6.60 40.69 0.48
C ASN A 88 -5.14 40.60 0.97
N ALA A 89 -4.61 39.40 1.16
CA ALA A 89 -3.23 39.20 1.61
C ALA A 89 -2.18 39.56 0.53
N THR A 90 -2.56 39.81 -0.73
CA THR A 90 -1.59 40.15 -1.79
C THR A 90 -0.88 41.48 -1.56
N LYS A 91 -1.56 42.42 -0.89
CA LYS A 91 -1.00 43.72 -0.45
C LYS A 91 -1.26 43.99 1.04
N GLY A 92 -1.64 42.94 1.77
CA GLY A 92 -2.10 43.02 3.16
C GLY A 92 -0.95 42.99 4.18
N GLY A 93 -1.28 43.36 5.41
CA GLY A 93 -0.38 43.26 6.57
C GLY A 93 -0.53 41.92 7.29
N GLU A 94 -0.02 41.87 8.52
CA GLU A 94 -0.02 40.65 9.36
C GLU A 94 -1.43 40.06 9.56
N LEU A 95 -2.43 40.92 9.76
CA LEU A 95 -3.81 40.50 9.97
C LEU A 95 -4.39 39.78 8.74
N GLU A 96 -4.23 40.32 7.53
CA GLU A 96 -4.74 39.68 6.31
C GLU A 96 -4.05 38.36 6.01
N HIS A 97 -2.76 38.25 6.35
CA HIS A 97 -2.01 37.01 6.24
C HIS A 97 -2.51 35.94 7.22
N GLU A 98 -2.88 36.32 8.44
CA GLU A 98 -3.46 35.39 9.42
C GLU A 98 -4.89 34.99 9.03
N ILE A 99 -5.71 35.93 8.54
CA ILE A 99 -7.05 35.61 8.00
C ILE A 99 -6.95 34.59 6.85
N LYS A 100 -5.99 34.76 5.93
CA LYS A 100 -5.74 33.77 4.88
C LYS A 100 -5.31 32.42 5.44
N ARG A 101 -4.51 32.39 6.51
CA ARG A 101 -4.10 31.14 7.17
C ARG A 101 -5.30 30.42 7.77
N VAL A 102 -6.17 31.14 8.48
CA VAL A 102 -7.40 30.59 9.05
C VAL A 102 -8.32 30.04 7.95
N ALA A 103 -8.60 30.82 6.91
CA ALA A 103 -9.44 30.38 5.79
C ALA A 103 -8.85 29.14 5.06
N LEU A 104 -7.52 29.04 4.98
CA LEU A 104 -6.85 27.86 4.43
C LEU A 104 -7.08 26.63 5.30
N ILE A 105 -6.95 26.76 6.63
CA ILE A 105 -7.20 25.68 7.58
C ILE A 105 -8.65 25.19 7.49
N ASP A 106 -9.61 26.12 7.47
CA ASP A 106 -11.04 25.80 7.38
C ASP A 106 -11.36 25.06 6.06
N THR A 107 -10.80 25.52 4.95
CA THR A 107 -10.99 24.86 3.64
C THR A 107 -10.35 23.47 3.63
N VAL A 108 -9.17 23.30 4.23
CA VAL A 108 -8.51 21.99 4.36
C VAL A 108 -9.32 21.04 5.23
N ASP A 109 -9.95 21.51 6.31
CA ASP A 109 -10.83 20.70 7.16
C ASP A 109 -12.06 20.21 6.38
N VAL A 110 -12.77 21.13 5.72
CA VAL A 110 -13.95 20.82 4.92
C VAL A 110 -13.62 19.83 3.78
N LEU A 111 -12.52 20.02 3.07
CA LEU A 111 -12.06 19.07 2.04
C LEU A 111 -11.65 17.72 2.63
N SER A 112 -11.04 17.69 3.82
CA SER A 112 -10.67 16.45 4.49
C SER A 112 -11.90 15.62 4.87
N ARG A 113 -12.94 16.26 5.41
CA ARG A 113 -14.22 15.62 5.70
C ARG A 113 -14.90 15.10 4.43
N LEU A 114 -14.88 15.89 3.35
CA LEU A 114 -15.39 15.47 2.05
C LEU A 114 -14.64 14.25 1.50
N GLY A 115 -13.31 14.21 1.68
CA GLY A 115 -12.48 13.06 1.33
C GLY A 115 -12.87 11.78 2.09
N ILE A 116 -13.24 11.89 3.36
CA ILE A 116 -13.75 10.76 4.16
C ILE A 116 -15.08 10.25 3.60
N TYR A 117 -16.01 11.16 3.28
CA TYR A 117 -17.27 10.80 2.63
C TYR A 117 -17.04 10.10 1.29
N ILE A 118 -16.18 10.65 0.42
CA ILE A 118 -15.84 10.03 -0.88
C ILE A 118 -15.29 8.62 -0.67
N GLN A 119 -14.43 8.42 0.33
CA GLN A 119 -13.88 7.10 0.65
C GLN A 119 -14.96 6.11 1.08
N GLY A 120 -15.90 6.54 1.92
CA GLY A 120 -17.01 5.72 2.40
C GLY A 120 -17.94 5.32 1.27
N THR A 121 -18.42 6.30 0.51
CA THR A 121 -19.39 6.10 -0.57
C THR A 121 -18.80 5.30 -1.73
N SER A 122 -17.53 5.53 -2.07
CA SER A 122 -16.87 4.78 -3.16
C SER A 122 -16.52 3.33 -2.79
N ASN A 123 -16.46 3.00 -1.50
CA ASN A 123 -15.94 1.71 -0.99
C ASN A 123 -14.58 1.30 -1.62
N GLY A 124 -13.78 2.29 -2.03
CA GLY A 124 -12.50 2.08 -2.70
C GLY A 124 -12.59 1.79 -4.21
N ASN A 125 -13.74 1.99 -4.86
CA ASN A 125 -13.85 1.91 -6.31
C ASN A 125 -13.10 3.09 -6.97
N ARG A 126 -12.11 2.75 -7.81
CA ARG A 126 -11.23 3.73 -8.46
C ARG A 126 -11.97 4.74 -9.34
N GLU A 127 -12.94 4.28 -10.12
CA GLU A 127 -13.67 5.13 -11.06
C GLU A 127 -14.54 6.14 -10.32
N GLN A 128 -15.20 5.69 -9.25
CA GLN A 128 -16.01 6.55 -8.40
C GLN A 128 -15.14 7.61 -7.71
N ILE A 129 -13.97 7.23 -7.17
CA ILE A 129 -13.03 8.19 -6.57
C ILE A 129 -12.61 9.25 -7.58
N ILE A 130 -12.17 8.86 -8.78
CA ILE A 130 -11.72 9.82 -9.80
C ILE A 130 -12.86 10.72 -10.27
N SER A 131 -14.10 10.20 -10.32
CA SER A 131 -15.26 11.00 -10.71
C SER A 131 -15.57 12.16 -9.74
N SER A 132 -15.06 12.13 -8.51
CA SER A 132 -15.23 13.20 -7.52
C SER A 132 -14.24 14.37 -7.66
N GLY A 133 -13.23 14.26 -8.54
CA GLY A 133 -12.09 15.19 -8.59
C GLY A 133 -10.99 14.85 -7.56
N ALA A 134 -11.21 13.88 -6.67
CA ALA A 134 -10.18 13.42 -5.75
C ALA A 134 -9.12 12.53 -6.45
N GLY A 135 -7.88 12.64 -5.97
CA GLY A 135 -6.81 11.73 -6.37
C GLY A 135 -6.98 10.34 -5.76
N VAL A 136 -6.39 9.34 -6.43
CA VAL A 136 -6.24 7.98 -5.91
C VAL A 136 -4.84 7.81 -5.34
N ALA A 137 -4.73 7.27 -4.12
CA ALA A 137 -3.44 6.99 -3.52
C ALA A 137 -2.64 6.03 -4.41
N LYS A 138 -1.42 6.44 -4.78
CA LYS A 138 -0.47 5.56 -5.47
C LYS A 138 -0.25 4.32 -4.61
N GLU A 139 -0.33 3.17 -5.23
CA GLU A 139 0.04 1.92 -4.61
C GLU A 139 1.55 1.88 -4.42
N LYS A 140 1.99 1.23 -3.34
CA LYS A 140 3.39 0.84 -3.25
C LYS A 140 3.55 -0.34 -4.18
N ASP A 141 4.45 -0.20 -5.15
CA ASP A 141 4.89 -1.32 -5.95
C ASP A 141 5.38 -2.41 -4.97
N PRO A 142 4.88 -3.66 -5.06
CA PRO A 142 5.37 -4.72 -4.20
C PRO A 142 6.87 -4.84 -4.42
N ILE A 143 7.64 -4.77 -3.33
CA ILE A 143 9.07 -5.06 -3.41
C ILE A 143 9.17 -6.53 -3.82
N GLY A 144 9.91 -6.78 -4.90
CA GLY A 144 10.13 -8.11 -5.45
C GLY A 144 10.89 -9.03 -4.49
N PRO A 145 11.29 -10.23 -4.95
CA PRO A 145 12.23 -11.04 -4.17
C PRO A 145 13.48 -10.21 -3.85
N LEU A 146 13.95 -10.34 -2.61
CA LEU A 146 15.13 -9.61 -2.15
C LEU A 146 16.39 -10.24 -2.73
N ASP A 147 17.36 -9.39 -3.04
CA ASP A 147 18.71 -9.81 -3.38
C ASP A 147 19.43 -10.38 -2.15
N ALA A 148 20.44 -11.23 -2.39
CA ALA A 148 21.26 -11.76 -1.31
C ALA A 148 22.06 -10.62 -0.66
N PRO A 149 22.24 -10.61 0.68
CA PRO A 149 23.15 -9.66 1.31
C PRO A 149 24.57 -9.82 0.76
N GLU A 150 25.21 -8.70 0.42
CA GLU A 150 26.58 -8.67 -0.11
C GLU A 150 27.58 -8.18 0.95
N SER A 151 28.86 -8.41 0.69
CA SER A 151 29.98 -7.95 1.53
C SER A 151 29.86 -8.37 2.98
N LEU A 152 29.49 -9.63 3.24
CA LEU A 152 29.51 -10.16 4.61
C LEU A 152 30.96 -10.26 5.10
N GLU A 153 31.28 -9.50 6.13
CA GLU A 153 32.55 -9.54 6.82
C GLU A 153 32.35 -10.10 8.23
N ALA A 154 33.21 -11.06 8.59
CA ALA A 154 33.25 -11.63 9.94
C ALA A 154 34.59 -11.30 10.58
N THR A 155 34.56 -10.48 11.63
CA THR A 155 35.73 -9.95 12.31
C THR A 155 35.83 -10.49 13.73
N VAL A 156 37.06 -10.72 14.18
CA VAL A 156 37.32 -11.16 15.55
C VAL A 156 37.07 -9.97 16.48
N SER A 157 36.17 -10.13 17.44
CA SER A 157 35.91 -9.07 18.41
C SER A 157 37.00 -9.01 19.49
N ASN A 158 37.02 -7.93 20.27
CA ASN A 158 37.91 -7.80 21.43
C ASN A 158 37.46 -8.65 22.64
N PHE A 159 36.33 -9.34 22.54
CA PHE A 159 35.77 -10.18 23.60
C PHE A 159 35.91 -11.66 23.24
N SER A 160 36.36 -12.47 24.19
CA SER A 160 36.52 -13.90 23.94
C SER A 160 35.17 -14.56 23.64
N GLY A 161 35.16 -15.49 22.68
CA GLY A 161 33.95 -16.18 22.24
C GLY A 161 32.93 -15.28 21.53
N THR A 162 33.37 -14.14 20.99
CA THR A 162 32.49 -13.20 20.27
C THR A 162 33.06 -12.83 18.90
N ILE A 163 32.21 -12.85 17.87
CA ILE A 163 32.55 -12.48 16.48
C ILE A 163 31.58 -11.38 16.02
N ASP A 164 32.15 -10.31 15.46
CA ASP A 164 31.41 -9.17 14.94
C ASP A 164 31.19 -9.34 13.43
N LEU A 165 29.93 -9.30 13.01
CA LEU A 165 29.48 -9.42 11.63
C LEU A 165 28.99 -8.07 11.11
N ASP A 166 29.43 -7.69 9.92
CA ASP A 166 28.99 -6.50 9.17
C ASP A 166 28.65 -6.90 7.73
N TRP A 167 27.61 -6.29 7.16
CA TRP A 167 27.20 -6.53 5.77
C TRP A 167 26.46 -5.34 5.17
N ASN A 168 26.29 -5.35 3.84
CA ASN A 168 25.52 -4.31 3.16
C ASN A 168 24.01 -4.47 3.36
N GLY A 169 23.33 -3.36 3.65
CA GLY A 169 21.89 -3.33 3.79
C GLY A 169 21.16 -3.59 2.47
N VAL A 170 20.26 -4.58 2.45
CA VAL A 170 19.41 -4.95 1.30
C VAL A 170 18.15 -4.08 1.29
N HIS A 171 17.88 -3.42 0.15
CA HIS A 171 16.69 -2.57 0.00
C HIS A 171 15.41 -3.40 0.15
N GLY A 172 14.51 -2.97 1.05
CA GLY A 172 13.24 -3.66 1.29
C GLY A 172 13.31 -4.82 2.28
N SER A 173 14.49 -5.13 2.83
CA SER A 173 14.63 -6.00 3.99
C SER A 173 13.95 -5.37 5.21
N ARG A 174 13.32 -6.22 6.02
CA ARG A 174 12.76 -5.87 7.33
C ARG A 174 13.60 -6.46 8.46
N MET A 175 14.25 -7.57 8.18
CA MET A 175 15.07 -8.33 9.13
C MET A 175 16.12 -9.11 8.36
N TYR A 176 17.16 -9.54 9.06
CA TYR A 176 18.18 -10.46 8.62
C TYR A 176 18.22 -11.65 9.55
N ASN A 177 18.38 -12.83 8.96
CA ASN A 177 18.63 -14.07 9.65
C ASN A 177 20.10 -14.41 9.51
N VAL A 178 20.79 -14.57 10.64
CA VAL A 178 22.20 -14.95 10.72
C VAL A 178 22.28 -16.44 10.99
N TYR A 179 22.99 -17.16 10.14
CA TYR A 179 23.23 -18.58 10.28
C TYR A 179 24.70 -18.85 10.59
N ILE A 180 24.94 -19.90 11.37
CA ILE A 180 26.27 -20.39 11.72
C ILE A 180 26.44 -21.84 11.30
N ASN A 181 27.65 -22.21 10.88
CA ASN A 181 28.08 -23.56 10.58
C ASN A 181 29.52 -23.78 11.10
N GLU A 182 29.75 -24.89 11.81
CA GLU A 182 31.05 -25.20 12.42
C GLU A 182 31.98 -26.04 11.53
N ASN A 183 31.46 -26.58 10.43
CA ASN A 183 32.14 -27.57 9.59
C ASN A 183 32.43 -27.00 8.19
N ASP A 184 31.84 -27.61 7.15
CA ASP A 184 31.99 -27.23 5.75
C ASP A 184 30.84 -26.29 5.34
N PRO A 185 31.12 -25.10 4.79
CA PRO A 185 30.09 -24.17 4.34
C PRO A 185 29.20 -24.74 3.21
N ASN A 186 29.67 -25.76 2.49
CA ASN A 186 28.90 -26.43 1.43
C ASN A 186 27.86 -27.43 1.95
N ASP A 187 27.92 -27.81 3.24
CA ASP A 187 26.90 -28.66 3.84
C ASP A 187 25.69 -27.82 4.25
N GLU A 188 24.70 -27.76 3.37
CA GLU A 188 23.45 -27.01 3.58
C GLU A 188 22.70 -27.42 4.86
N ALA A 189 22.81 -28.69 5.29
CA ALA A 189 22.12 -29.21 6.47
C ALA A 189 22.80 -28.80 7.79
N ALA A 190 24.08 -28.41 7.74
CA ALA A 190 24.85 -28.00 8.92
C ALA A 190 24.65 -26.54 9.33
N TRP A 191 23.91 -25.75 8.53
CA TRP A 191 23.60 -24.36 8.85
C TRP A 191 22.44 -24.24 9.85
N SER A 192 22.70 -23.53 10.95
CA SER A 192 21.70 -23.28 12.00
C SER A 192 21.45 -21.78 12.18
N LEU A 193 20.19 -21.38 12.37
CA LEU A 193 19.84 -19.98 12.64
C LEU A 193 20.28 -19.64 14.08
N VAL A 194 21.19 -18.69 14.23
CA VAL A 194 21.72 -18.27 15.54
C VAL A 194 21.15 -16.95 16.00
N HIS A 195 20.83 -16.04 15.07
CA HIS A 195 20.35 -14.72 15.42
C HIS A 195 19.45 -14.11 14.35
N ALA A 196 18.62 -13.15 14.77
CA ALA A 196 17.74 -12.38 13.94
C ALA A 196 17.86 -10.90 14.30
N THR A 197 18.21 -10.04 13.35
CA THR A 197 18.45 -8.60 13.60
C THR A 197 17.80 -7.74 12.52
N THR A 198 17.42 -6.50 12.87
CA THR A 198 16.98 -5.49 11.89
C THR A 198 18.12 -4.63 11.38
N LYS A 199 19.29 -4.68 12.03
CA LYS A 199 20.50 -3.96 11.64
C LYS A 199 21.33 -4.80 10.67
N SER A 200 22.16 -4.14 9.87
CA SER A 200 23.13 -4.79 9.00
C SER A 200 24.46 -5.12 9.71
N THR A 201 24.40 -5.23 11.05
CA THR A 201 25.52 -5.51 11.95
C THR A 201 25.03 -6.42 13.05
N CYS A 202 25.83 -7.39 13.48
CA CYS A 202 25.49 -8.29 14.58
C CYS A 202 26.75 -8.83 15.26
N ALA A 203 26.76 -8.86 16.59
CA ALA A 203 27.77 -9.58 17.36
C ALA A 203 27.18 -10.93 17.78
N ILE A 204 27.84 -12.02 17.42
CA ILE A 204 27.49 -13.38 17.86
C ILE A 204 28.35 -13.72 19.07
N THR A 205 27.71 -13.87 20.22
CA THR A 205 28.35 -14.22 21.51
C THR A 205 28.26 -15.71 21.80
N ASP A 206 28.85 -16.14 22.91
CA ASP A 206 28.79 -17.51 23.44
C ASP A 206 29.36 -18.59 22.50
N LEU A 207 30.29 -18.20 21.63
CA LEU A 207 31.03 -19.12 20.77
C LEU A 207 32.15 -19.81 21.55
N THR A 208 32.46 -21.05 21.19
CA THR A 208 33.59 -21.76 21.82
C THR A 208 34.90 -21.17 21.33
N PRO A 209 35.74 -20.58 22.22
CA PRO A 209 37.04 -20.05 21.82
C PRO A 209 37.93 -21.15 21.25
N GLY A 210 38.79 -20.81 20.30
CA GLY A 210 39.69 -21.79 19.67
C GLY A 210 39.15 -22.46 18.41
N LYS A 211 37.95 -22.09 17.95
CA LYS A 211 37.30 -22.71 16.78
C LYS A 211 37.05 -21.71 15.65
N PHE A 212 37.04 -22.24 14.42
CA PHE A 212 36.57 -21.53 13.24
C PHE A 212 35.07 -21.73 13.06
N TYR A 213 34.40 -20.65 12.69
CA TYR A 213 32.97 -20.63 12.38
C TYR A 213 32.75 -20.01 11.00
N TRP A 214 31.75 -20.53 10.30
CA TRP A 214 31.23 -19.97 9.06
C TRP A 214 29.91 -19.28 9.32
N PHE A 215 29.70 -18.14 8.68
CA PHE A 215 28.51 -17.32 8.80
C PHE A 215 27.92 -17.05 7.43
N ARG A 216 26.59 -17.05 7.34
CA ARG A 216 25.86 -16.56 6.16
C ARG A 216 24.59 -15.85 6.60
N ILE A 217 24.10 -14.97 5.74
CA ILE A 217 22.95 -14.12 6.08
C ILE A 217 21.89 -14.20 4.99
N THR A 218 20.62 -14.27 5.38
CA THR A 218 19.49 -14.03 4.47
C THR A 218 18.73 -12.78 4.92
N ALA A 219 18.29 -11.98 3.96
CA ALA A 219 17.39 -10.86 4.18
C ALA A 219 15.95 -11.34 4.13
N VAL A 220 15.09 -10.86 5.01
CA VAL A 220 13.66 -11.20 5.05
C VAL A 220 12.83 -9.96 4.76
N GLY A 221 12.01 -10.04 3.73
CA GLY A 221 11.14 -8.95 3.26
C GLY A 221 9.67 -9.34 3.20
N THR A 222 8.85 -8.49 2.58
CA THR A 222 7.43 -8.78 2.35
C THR A 222 7.19 -9.92 1.36
N ALA A 223 8.16 -10.19 0.48
CA ALA A 223 8.09 -11.25 -0.52
C ALA A 223 8.64 -12.61 -0.03
N GLY A 224 9.17 -12.67 1.20
CA GLY A 224 9.87 -13.84 1.75
C GLY A 224 11.35 -13.58 2.00
N SER A 225 12.12 -14.66 2.16
CA SER A 225 13.57 -14.60 2.38
C SER A 225 14.34 -14.53 1.06
N SER A 226 15.43 -13.76 1.04
CA SER A 226 16.42 -13.74 -0.03
C SER A 226 17.21 -15.05 -0.10
N PRO A 227 17.96 -15.28 -1.19
CA PRO A 227 19.10 -16.19 -1.17
C PRO A 227 20.10 -15.80 -0.07
N ALA A 228 20.92 -16.76 0.36
CA ALA A 228 21.97 -16.52 1.35
C ALA A 228 23.15 -15.75 0.72
N SER A 229 23.80 -14.93 1.54
CA SER A 229 25.08 -14.30 1.21
C SER A 229 26.17 -15.34 0.97
N ASP A 230 27.28 -14.91 0.37
CA ASP A 230 28.51 -15.69 0.39
C ASP A 230 28.94 -15.94 1.85
N PRO A 231 29.45 -17.15 2.17
CA PRO A 231 29.81 -17.51 3.53
C PRO A 231 31.10 -16.81 3.96
N ALA A 232 31.08 -16.17 5.13
CA ALA A 232 32.25 -15.56 5.75
C ALA A 232 32.82 -16.47 6.85
N LYS A 233 34.14 -16.57 6.94
CA LYS A 233 34.84 -17.36 7.94
C LYS A 233 35.52 -16.46 8.96
N SER A 234 35.37 -16.76 10.24
CA SER A 234 36.14 -16.11 11.30
C SER A 234 36.50 -17.07 12.42
N TYR A 235 37.43 -16.66 13.28
CA TYR A 235 37.94 -17.42 14.41
C TYR A 235 37.42 -16.81 15.72
N ALA A 236 36.87 -17.65 16.59
CA ALA A 236 36.46 -17.22 17.93
C ALA A 236 37.71 -17.17 18.83
N ALA A 237 38.13 -15.95 19.19
CA ALA A 237 39.30 -15.71 20.05
C ALA A 237 39.06 -16.05 21.53
#